data_AF-A0A932L8N8-F1
#
_entry.id   AF-A0A932L8N8-F1
#
_cell.length_a   1.000
_cell.length_b   1.000
_cell.length_c   1.000
_cell.angle_alpha   90.00
_cell.angle_beta   90.00
_cell.angle_gamma   90.00
#
_symmetry.space_group_name_H-M   'P 1'
#
loop_
_entity.id
_entity.type
_entity.pdbx_description
1 polymer ?
#
loop_
_entity_poly.entity_id
_entity_poly.type
_entity_poly.pdbx_seq_one_letter_code
_entity_poly.pdbx_strand_id
1 'polypeptide(L)'
;MQLSIVVPCYNEQDNIPLIFERFRTVLSGREQIEVLLVNNGSTDGSAGVFASELARPDHQFARGVEVQVNQGYGFGILSGLKQAAADPRPQDRPAAR
;
A
#
# COMPACT_ATOMS: atom_id res chain seq x y z
N MET A 1 11.93 -6.95 5.71
CA MET A 1 11.20 -6.72 4.44
C MET A 1 12.19 -6.41 3.35
N GLN A 2 12.12 -7.07 2.19
CA GLN A 2 13.04 -6.82 1.06
C GLN A 2 12.45 -5.85 0.02
N LEU A 3 11.11 -5.80 -0.08
CA LEU A 3 10.41 -4.97 -1.06
C LEU A 3 9.11 -4.41 -0.46
N SER A 4 8.88 -3.12 -0.67
CA SER A 4 7.61 -2.46 -0.39
C SER A 4 7.04 -1.95 -1.71
N ILE A 5 5.81 -2.34 -2.02
CA ILE A 5 5.08 -1.86 -3.19
C ILE A 5 4.09 -0.80 -2.71
N VAL A 6 4.14 0.40 -3.26
CA VAL A 6 3.21 1.48 -2.91
C VAL A 6 2.21 1.64 -4.05
N VAL A 7 0.92 1.58 -3.74
CA VAL A 7 -0.17 1.73 -4.71
C VAL A 7 -1.14 2.80 -4.21
N PRO A 8 -1.10 4.02 -4.76
CA PRO A 8 -2.10 5.03 -4.47
C PRO A 8 -3.40 4.75 -5.22
N CYS A 9 -4.52 4.87 -4.52
CA CYS A 9 -5.86 4.65 -5.03
C CYS A 9 -6.73 5.89 -4.74
N TYR A 10 -7.48 6.37 -5.73
CA TYR A 10 -8.41 7.48 -5.55
C TYR A 10 -9.71 7.16 -6.28
N ASN A 11 -10.79 7.01 -5.53
CA ASN A 11 -12.10 6.60 -6.02
C ASN A 11 -12.07 5.28 -6.81
N GLU A 12 -11.56 4.23 -6.16
CA GLU A 12 -11.31 2.91 -6.76
C GLU A 12 -12.11 1.80 -6.05
N GLN A 13 -13.28 2.12 -5.48
CA GLN A 13 -14.07 1.18 -4.65
C GLN A 13 -14.31 -0.19 -5.32
N ASP A 14 -14.49 -0.21 -6.64
CA ASP A 14 -14.77 -1.44 -7.39
C ASP A 14 -13.47 -2.19 -7.78
N ASN A 15 -12.34 -1.48 -7.86
CA ASN A 15 -11.05 -2.03 -8.25
C ASN A 15 -10.22 -2.52 -7.07
N ILE A 16 -10.41 -1.95 -5.88
CA ILE A 16 -9.66 -2.33 -4.67
C ILE A 16 -9.72 -3.86 -4.43
N PRO A 17 -10.89 -4.54 -4.43
CA PRO A 17 -10.94 -5.99 -4.21
C PRO A 17 -10.13 -6.77 -5.25
N LEU A 18 -10.16 -6.34 -6.51
CA LEU A 18 -9.43 -6.97 -7.60
C LEU A 18 -7.92 -6.83 -7.42
N ILE A 19 -7.45 -5.68 -6.91
CA ILE A 19 -6.04 -5.44 -6.61
C ILE A 19 -5.58 -6.39 -5.50
N PHE A 20 -6.35 -6.50 -4.43
CA PHE A 20 -6.05 -7.41 -3.32
C PHE A 20 -5.94 -8.88 -3.80
N GLU A 21 -6.92 -9.37 -4.57
CA GLU A 21 -6.89 -10.76 -5.07
C GLU A 21 -5.69 -11.04 -5.99
N ARG A 22 -5.31 -10.07 -6.83
CA ARG A 22 -4.14 -10.20 -7.70
C ARG A 22 -2.85 -10.27 -6.88
N PHE A 23 -2.69 -9.39 -5.90
CA PHE A 23 -1.50 -9.44 -5.03
C PHE A 23 -1.48 -10.71 -4.19
N ARG A 24 -2.61 -11.13 -3.62
CA ARG A 24 -2.71 -12.39 -2.87
C ARG A 24 -2.20 -13.58 -3.70
N THR A 25 -2.58 -13.63 -4.97
CA THR A 25 -2.16 -14.67 -5.90
C THR A 25 -0.65 -14.60 -6.20
N VAL A 26 -0.14 -13.42 -6.55
CA VAL A 26 1.27 -13.25 -6.97
C VAL A 26 2.25 -13.35 -5.78
N LEU A 27 1.81 -12.94 -4.60
CA LEU A 27 2.63 -12.90 -3.38
C LEU A 27 2.50 -14.15 -2.51
N SER A 28 1.74 -15.16 -2.94
CA SER A 28 1.64 -16.44 -2.23
C SER A 28 3.03 -17.03 -1.97
N GLY A 29 3.34 -17.30 -0.69
CA GLY A 29 4.65 -17.80 -0.25
C GLY A 29 5.79 -16.77 -0.22
N ARG A 30 5.52 -15.47 -0.39
CA ARG A 30 6.52 -14.39 -0.41
C ARG A 30 6.39 -13.43 0.77
N GLU A 31 6.73 -13.91 1.96
CA GLU A 31 6.56 -13.18 3.23
C GLU A 31 7.44 -11.92 3.39
N GLN A 32 8.40 -11.70 2.47
CA GLN A 32 9.34 -10.57 2.53
C GLN A 32 8.90 -9.35 1.70
N ILE A 33 7.69 -9.39 1.15
CA ILE A 33 7.10 -8.32 0.34
C ILE A 33 5.86 -7.77 1.06
N GLU A 34 5.77 -6.46 1.18
CA GLU A 34 4.53 -5.78 1.60
C GLU A 34 3.94 -4.92 0.48
N VAL A 35 2.64 -4.70 0.57
CA VAL A 35 1.90 -3.78 -0.30
C VAL A 35 1.25 -2.70 0.56
N LEU A 36 1.70 -1.45 0.41
CA LEU A 36 1.06 -0.28 1.00
C LEU A 36 0.03 0.27 0.01
N LEU A 37 -1.24 0.10 0.32
CA LEU A 37 -2.33 0.70 -0.42
C LEU A 37 -2.71 2.03 0.20
N VAL A 38 -2.54 3.10 -0.56
CA VAL A 38 -2.80 4.46 -0.09
C VAL A 38 -4.17 4.88 -0.56
N ASN A 39 -5.13 5.00 0.34
CA ASN A 39 -6.37 5.70 0.05
C ASN A 39 -6.06 7.20 -0.04
N ASN A 40 -6.03 7.73 -1.27
CA ASN A 40 -5.51 9.04 -1.59
C ASN A 40 -6.61 10.13 -1.54
N GLY A 41 -7.34 10.19 -0.43
CA GLY A 41 -8.42 11.16 -0.20
C GLY A 41 -9.67 10.90 -1.02
N SER A 42 -10.03 9.62 -1.19
CA SER A 42 -11.24 9.22 -1.93
C SER A 42 -12.51 9.80 -1.32
N THR A 43 -13.48 10.09 -2.17
CA THR A 43 -14.79 10.66 -1.80
C THR A 43 -15.94 9.68 -2.06
N ASP A 44 -15.64 8.48 -2.53
CA ASP A 44 -16.57 7.37 -2.75
C ASP A 44 -16.49 6.34 -1.60
N GLY A 45 -16.96 5.11 -1.82
CA GLY A 45 -16.93 4.03 -0.85
C GLY A 45 -15.55 3.40 -0.60
N SER A 46 -14.48 3.86 -1.24
CA SER A 46 -13.16 3.22 -1.22
C SER A 46 -12.63 2.95 0.20
N ALA A 47 -12.82 3.90 1.13
CA ALA A 47 -12.36 3.74 2.51
C ALA A 47 -12.99 2.53 3.21
N GLY A 48 -14.29 2.32 3.01
CA GLY A 48 -15.01 1.17 3.59
C GLY A 48 -14.57 -0.15 2.96
N VAL A 49 -14.33 -0.15 1.65
CA VAL A 49 -13.81 -1.33 0.95
C VAL A 49 -12.39 -1.66 1.43
N PHE A 50 -11.51 -0.67 1.59
CA PHE A 50 -10.18 -0.86 2.17
C PHE A 50 -10.23 -1.50 3.55
N ALA A 51 -11.05 -0.97 4.45
CA ALA A 51 -11.18 -1.52 5.79
C ALA A 51 -11.63 -2.99 5.77
N SER A 52 -12.55 -3.32 4.86
CA SER A 52 -13.06 -4.69 4.69
C SER A 52 -11.97 -5.62 4.15
N GLU A 53 -11.24 -5.22 3.10
CA GLU A 53 -10.20 -6.05 2.49
C GLU A 53 -8.97 -6.23 3.40
N LEU A 54 -8.57 -5.20 4.16
CA LEU A 54 -7.44 -5.26 5.09
C LEU A 54 -7.73 -6.13 6.32
N ALA A 55 -9.00 -6.31 6.68
CA ALA A 55 -9.40 -7.17 7.80
C ALA A 55 -9.36 -8.66 7.46
N ARG A 56 -9.20 -9.02 6.18
CA ARG A 56 -9.21 -10.41 5.74
C ARG A 56 -7.90 -11.14 6.09
N PRO A 57 -7.94 -12.34 6.69
CA PRO A 57 -6.73 -13.07 7.10
C PRO A 57 -5.77 -13.42 5.97
N ASP A 58 -6.26 -13.57 4.75
CA ASP A 58 -5.47 -13.88 3.55
C ASP A 58 -4.79 -12.64 2.94
N HIS A 59 -5.03 -11.44 3.49
CA HIS A 59 -4.48 -10.17 3.03
C HIS A 59 -3.43 -9.57 3.97
N GLN A 60 -2.81 -10.39 4.84
CA GLN A 60 -1.76 -9.95 5.77
C GLN A 60 -0.51 -9.33 5.10
N PHE A 61 -0.33 -9.51 3.79
CA PHE A 61 0.73 -8.85 3.01
C PHE A 61 0.48 -7.35 2.81
N ALA A 62 -0.75 -6.87 3.05
CA ALA A 62 -1.18 -5.51 2.73
C ALA A 62 -1.31 -4.64 3.99
N ARG A 63 -1.03 -3.33 3.82
CA ARG A 63 -1.26 -2.28 4.82
C ARG A 63 -1.93 -1.08 4.18
N GLY A 64 -2.87 -0.48 4.90
CA GLY A 64 -3.55 0.75 4.47
C GLY A 64 -2.80 2.00 4.92
N VAL A 65 -2.77 3.02 4.06
CA VAL A 65 -2.36 4.39 4.39
C VAL A 65 -3.47 5.34 3.98
N GLU A 66 -3.88 6.22 4.89
CA GLU A 66 -4.95 7.17 4.63
C GLU A 66 -4.38 8.58 4.40
N VAL A 67 -4.74 9.18 3.27
CA VAL A 67 -4.59 10.61 3.00
C VAL A 67 -5.97 11.23 3.06
N GLN A 68 -6.17 12.25 3.88
CA GLN A 68 -7.51 12.81 4.13
C GLN A 68 -8.09 13.58 2.93
N VAL A 69 -7.24 14.29 2.20
CA VAL A 69 -7.65 15.12 1.05
C VAL A 69 -6.70 14.84 -0.10
N ASN A 70 -7.25 14.57 -1.28
CA ASN A 70 -6.45 14.31 -2.48
C ASN A 70 -5.63 15.56 -2.84
N GLN A 71 -4.31 15.45 -2.74
CA GLN A 71 -3.32 16.50 -3.08
C GLN A 71 -2.54 16.15 -4.35
N GLY A 72 -3.12 15.34 -5.23
CA GLY A 72 -2.51 14.84 -6.44
C GLY A 72 -1.82 13.49 -6.25
N TYR A 73 -1.55 12.83 -7.39
CA TYR A 73 -1.02 11.47 -7.44
C TYR A 73 0.34 11.33 -6.73
N GLY A 74 1.24 12.29 -6.95
CA GLY A 74 2.57 12.29 -6.32
C GLY A 74 2.52 12.36 -4.80
N PHE A 75 1.54 13.08 -4.23
CA PHE A 75 1.37 13.15 -2.78
C PHE A 75 0.98 11.78 -2.20
N GLY A 76 0.08 11.05 -2.88
CA GLY A 76 -0.29 9.68 -2.52
C GLY A 76 0.94 8.74 -2.52
N ILE A 77 1.75 8.78 -3.58
CA ILE A 77 3.00 8.00 -3.65
C ILE A 77 3.92 8.34 -2.47
N LEU A 78 4.23 9.62 -2.27
CA LEU A 78 5.16 10.05 -1.23
C LEU A 78 4.66 9.67 0.17
N SER A 79 3.35 9.71 0.40
CA SER A 79 2.73 9.32 1.68
C SER A 79 2.93 7.83 1.96
N GLY A 80 2.79 6.97 0.95
CA GLY A 80 3.09 5.55 1.07
C GLY A 80 4.58 5.28 1.23
N LEU A 81 5.45 5.93 0.45
CA LEU A 81 6.91 5.75 0.53
C LEU A 81 7.46 6.11 1.91
N LYS A 82 6.91 7.12 2.59
CA LYS A 82 7.29 7.49 3.96
C LYS A 82 6.98 6.40 5.00
N GLN A 83 6.05 5.50 4.71
CA GLN A 83 5.62 4.42 5.61
C GLN A 83 6.15 3.04 5.20
N ALA A 84 6.78 2.94 4.04
CA ALA A 84 7.40 1.72 3.55
C ALA A 84 8.49 1.23 4.53
N ALA A 85 8.49 -0.07 4.79
CA ALA A 85 9.37 -0.73 5.76
C ALA A 85 10.45 -1.62 5.12
N ALA A 86 10.59 -1.62 3.79
CA ALA A 86 11.69 -2.31 3.12
C ALA A 86 13.05 -1.76 3.56
N ASP A 87 14.00 -2.66 3.81
CA ASP A 87 15.36 -2.28 4.18
C ASP A 87 16.03 -1.59 2.97
N PRO A 88 16.54 -0.36 3.12
CA PRO A 88 17.32 0.28 2.08
C PRO A 88 18.54 -0.59 1.73
N ARG A 89 18.88 -0.65 0.45
CA ARG A 89 20.06 -1.38 -0.01
C ARG A 89 21.31 -0.80 0.68
N PRO A 90 22.37 -1.60 0.91
CA PRO A 90 23.56 -1.14 1.62
C PRO A 90 24.15 0.18 1.07
N GLN A 91 24.10 0.38 -0.24
CA GLN A 91 24.58 1.59 -0.92
C GLN A 91 23.70 2.83 -0.73
N ASP A 92 22.43 2.66 -0.34
CA ASP A 92 21.47 3.75 -0.15
C ASP A 92 21.36 4.16 1.33
N ARG A 93 22.06 3.45 2.24
CA ARG A 93 22.09 3.81 3.66
C ARG A 93 22.85 5.13 3.84
N PRO A 94 22.35 6.06 4.67
CA PRO A 94 23.10 7.27 4.99
C PRO A 94 24.46 6.88 5.57
N ALA A 95 25.52 7.57 5.13
CA ALA A 95 26.84 7.38 5.68
C ALA A 95 26.76 7.49 7.21
N ALA A 96 27.29 6.50 7.92
CA ALA A 96 27.36 6.54 9.38
C ALA A 96 28.07 7.83 9.78
N ARG A 97 27.40 8.67 10.56
CA ARG A 97 27.96 9.91 11.12
C ARG A 97 28.97 9.59 12.21
#